data_AF-A0A9Q0BWP5-F1
#
_entry.id   AF-A0A9Q0BWP5-F1
#
_cell.length_a   1.000
_cell.length_b   1.000
_cell.length_c   1.000
_cell.angle_alpha   90.00
_cell.angle_beta   90.00
_cell.angle_gamma   90.00
#
_symmetry.space_group_name_H-M   'P 1'
#
loop_
_entity.id
_entity.type
_entity.pdbx_description
1 polymer ?
#
loop_
_entity_poly.entity_id
_entity_poly.type
_entity_poly.pdbx_seq_one_letter_code
_entity_poly.pdbx_strand_id
1 'polypeptide(L)'
;MAVVTIRQLLDSGVHFGHQTRRWNPKVKRFILTERSGIHIIDLQQSLSYIDKAYEFVKETVAHGGTILFVGTKKQAQEVLAEQATRVGQPYVNQRWLGGLLTNFSTVSKRLARMKELEELDYENPAESGFTKKELLLKKRELDKLHKSLGGIRNLQKTPPRSGTRSPGNDDAIRSVSLLTRIIADAAAEGLIQRHQPAGEDEAAEPLAEWERELLETNAETTEAATESADDAAGAERTTRPSPLRRARRPPRSPTPRPPTASKRAAATPRQRTTTRRRHTMANFTIADIKALREQLGTGMVDTKKALEEADGDVEKAVEILRLKGAKGNAKRADRSTSEGLVTARENDGAVTLLELACETDFVAKNDRFIALADKVVTAAAAAGADSVEAALAADADGQTVEQLISDEAAIIGEKVELRRRGARLHPATTPRLLARSRSTSRFANPSYLTRDAVPEADVEKEREIVTEISRNEGKPEAALPKIVEGRVNAFFKQVALLDQDYAKDNKLSVAKVASDAGLTLTDFARFKVGA
;
A
#
# COMPACT_ATOMS: atom_id res chain seq x y z
N MET A 1 -6.29 -19.84 -3.51
CA MET A 1 -4.88 -20.19 -3.81
C MET A 1 -4.17 -20.38 -2.47
N ALA A 2 -3.28 -21.35 -2.31
CA ALA A 2 -2.56 -21.51 -1.04
C ALA A 2 -1.68 -20.28 -0.78
N VAL A 3 -1.84 -19.65 0.38
CA VAL A 3 -1.19 -18.36 0.70
C VAL A 3 0.32 -18.51 0.87
N VAL A 4 0.75 -19.69 1.33
CA VAL A 4 2.16 -20.02 1.51
C VAL A 4 2.40 -21.48 1.08
N THR A 5 3.61 -21.80 0.67
CA THR A 5 3.99 -23.17 0.30
C THR A 5 4.73 -23.88 1.43
N ILE A 6 4.67 -25.22 1.47
CA ILE A 6 5.45 -26.02 2.43
C ILE A 6 6.94 -25.72 2.30
N ARG A 7 7.44 -25.48 1.07
CA ARG A 7 8.83 -25.12 0.83
C ARG A 7 9.22 -23.82 1.54
N GLN A 8 8.41 -22.77 1.45
CA GLN A 8 8.65 -21.52 2.17
C GLN A 8 8.63 -21.72 3.70
N LEU A 9 7.74 -22.57 4.22
CA LEU A 9 7.71 -22.91 5.65
C LEU A 9 8.96 -23.70 6.09
N LEU A 10 9.47 -24.59 5.25
CA LEU A 10 10.72 -25.31 5.48
C LEU A 10 11.91 -24.35 5.47
N ASP A 11 12.03 -23.53 4.43
CA ASP A 11 13.13 -22.58 4.26
C ASP A 11 13.17 -21.60 5.42
N SER A 12 12.02 -21.09 5.87
CA SER A 12 11.93 -20.19 7.04
C SER A 12 12.12 -20.87 8.40
N GLY A 13 12.26 -22.20 8.46
CA GLY A 13 12.51 -22.94 9.70
C GLY A 13 11.28 -23.08 10.60
N VAL A 14 10.06 -23.05 10.03
CA VAL A 14 8.80 -23.14 10.78
C VAL A 14 8.58 -24.53 11.40
N HIS A 15 9.22 -25.55 10.83
CA HIS A 15 9.12 -26.95 11.23
C HIS A 15 9.89 -27.27 12.52
N PHE A 16 10.83 -26.42 12.95
CA PHE A 16 11.57 -26.64 14.18
C PHE A 16 10.72 -26.30 15.41
N GLY A 17 10.33 -27.33 16.16
CA GLY A 17 9.62 -27.20 17.42
C GLY A 17 10.56 -27.07 18.62
N HIS A 18 10.03 -27.33 19.80
CA HIS A 18 10.79 -27.26 21.05
C HIS A 18 11.65 -28.51 21.28
N GLN A 19 12.62 -28.39 22.19
CA GLN A 19 13.42 -29.53 22.65
C GLN A 19 12.53 -30.56 23.36
N THR A 20 12.83 -31.85 23.18
CA THR A 20 12.06 -32.98 23.74
C THR A 20 12.00 -32.99 25.27
N ARG A 21 12.95 -32.32 25.92
CA ARG A 21 13.01 -32.14 27.38
C ARG A 21 12.10 -31.04 27.93
N ARG A 22 11.76 -30.03 27.13
CA ARG A 22 11.04 -28.83 27.61
C ARG A 22 10.02 -28.38 26.57
N TRP A 23 8.85 -29.01 26.60
CA TRP A 23 7.74 -28.74 25.69
C TRP A 23 6.39 -28.91 26.40
N ASN A 24 5.31 -28.42 25.78
CA ASN A 24 3.96 -28.53 26.31
C ASN A 24 3.25 -29.76 25.70
N PRO A 25 2.81 -30.75 26.51
CA PRO A 25 2.16 -31.98 26.01
C PRO A 25 0.95 -31.75 25.11
N LYS A 26 0.24 -30.62 25.24
CA LYS A 26 -0.91 -30.27 24.38
C LYS A 26 -0.52 -30.08 22.92
N VAL A 27 0.76 -29.86 22.63
CA VAL A 27 1.28 -29.66 21.28
C VAL A 27 1.51 -31.00 20.56
N LYS A 28 1.39 -32.14 21.25
CA LYS A 28 1.73 -33.49 20.73
C LYS A 28 1.05 -33.81 19.38
N ARG A 29 -0.21 -33.40 19.22
CA ARG A 29 -0.99 -33.62 18.00
C ARG A 29 -0.47 -32.90 16.76
N PHE A 30 0.39 -31.88 16.95
CA PHE A 30 1.00 -31.08 15.89
C PHE A 30 2.45 -31.50 15.60
N ILE A 31 2.98 -32.49 16.34
CA ILE A 31 4.36 -32.96 16.21
C ILE A 31 4.35 -34.17 15.27
N LEU A 32 5.14 -34.09 14.21
CA LEU A 32 5.32 -35.17 13.24
C LEU A 32 6.31 -36.22 13.76
N THR A 33 7.48 -35.78 14.24
CA THR A 33 8.55 -36.66 14.71
C THR A 33 9.54 -35.90 15.62
N GLU A 34 10.58 -36.56 16.10
CA GLU A 34 11.71 -35.94 16.79
C GLU A 34 13.02 -36.24 16.05
N ARG A 35 13.90 -35.25 15.95
CA ARG A 35 15.23 -35.39 15.34
C ARG A 35 16.25 -34.60 16.16
N SER A 36 17.36 -35.24 16.52
CA SER A 36 18.45 -34.61 17.30
C SER A 36 17.96 -33.94 18.60
N GLY A 37 16.95 -34.51 19.26
CA GLY A 37 16.39 -33.97 20.50
C GLY A 37 15.47 -32.75 20.33
N ILE A 38 15.05 -32.42 19.09
CA ILE A 38 14.11 -31.35 18.76
C ILE A 38 12.86 -31.96 18.12
N HIS A 39 11.68 -31.53 18.57
CA HIS A 39 10.42 -31.92 17.93
C HIS A 39 10.28 -31.25 16.56
N ILE A 40 9.83 -31.99 15.56
CA ILE A 40 9.52 -31.49 14.22
C ILE A 40 8.00 -31.35 14.09
N ILE A 41 7.55 -30.14 13.75
CA ILE A 41 6.13 -29.81 13.58
C ILE A 41 5.65 -30.30 12.21
N ASP A 42 4.44 -30.85 12.16
CA ASP A 42 3.78 -31.23 10.91
C ASP A 42 3.36 -29.98 10.11
N LEU A 43 4.12 -29.70 9.04
CA LEU A 43 3.87 -28.54 8.17
C LEU A 43 2.62 -28.68 7.31
N GLN A 44 2.17 -29.88 6.96
CA GLN A 44 0.92 -30.05 6.20
C GLN A 44 -0.26 -29.60 7.07
N GLN A 45 -0.23 -29.99 8.35
CA GLN A 45 -1.20 -29.53 9.32
C GLN A 45 -1.09 -28.02 9.56
N SER A 46 0.13 -27.48 9.75
CA SER A 46 0.36 -26.04 9.88
C SER A 46 -0.22 -25.24 8.71
N LEU A 47 -0.04 -25.72 7.47
CA LEU A 47 -0.54 -25.05 6.27
C LEU A 47 -2.07 -24.87 6.32
N SER A 48 -2.81 -25.94 6.65
CA SER A 48 -4.27 -25.87 6.79
C SER A 48 -4.72 -24.85 7.85
N TYR A 49 -4.00 -24.77 8.97
CA TYR A 49 -4.31 -23.78 10.02
C TYR A 49 -3.92 -22.36 9.62
N ILE A 50 -2.84 -22.17 8.85
CA ILE A 50 -2.44 -20.87 8.32
C ILE A 50 -3.50 -20.36 7.35
N ASP A 51 -4.00 -21.19 6.43
CA ASP A 51 -5.06 -20.78 5.49
C ASP A 51 -6.35 -20.38 6.24
N LYS A 52 -6.74 -21.14 7.28
CA LYS A 52 -7.89 -20.78 8.13
C LYS A 52 -7.68 -19.47 8.89
N ALA A 53 -6.47 -19.25 9.41
CA ALA A 53 -6.14 -18.01 10.11
C ALA A 53 -6.13 -16.82 9.15
N TYR A 54 -5.65 -17.03 7.93
CA TYR A 54 -5.62 -16.03 6.86
C TYR A 54 -7.03 -15.56 6.51
N GLU A 55 -7.93 -16.50 6.17
CA GLU A 55 -9.31 -16.16 5.79
C GLU A 55 -10.03 -15.47 6.95
N PHE A 56 -9.85 -15.98 8.17
CA PHE A 56 -10.44 -15.37 9.36
C PHE A 56 -10.01 -13.91 9.56
N VAL A 57 -8.72 -13.61 9.38
CA VAL A 57 -8.17 -12.25 9.53
C VAL A 57 -8.72 -11.35 8.43
N LYS A 58 -8.70 -11.82 7.18
CA LYS A 58 -9.24 -11.11 6.03
C LYS A 58 -10.71 -10.74 6.24
N GLU A 59 -11.55 -11.72 6.55
CA GLU A 59 -12.97 -11.51 6.83
C GLU A 59 -13.18 -10.53 7.99
N THR A 60 -12.45 -10.70 9.09
CA THR A 60 -12.60 -9.81 10.26
C THR A 60 -12.33 -8.35 9.90
N VAL A 61 -11.28 -8.09 9.10
CA VAL A 61 -10.92 -6.73 8.70
C VAL A 61 -11.87 -6.19 7.62
N ALA A 62 -12.34 -7.05 6.71
CA ALA A 62 -13.35 -6.70 5.71
C ALA A 62 -14.66 -6.20 6.37
N HIS A 63 -15.10 -6.86 7.45
CA HIS A 63 -16.27 -6.45 8.23
C HIS A 63 -16.03 -5.24 9.17
N GLY A 64 -14.87 -4.57 9.06
CA GLY A 64 -14.52 -3.41 9.86
C GLY A 64 -13.98 -3.72 11.25
N GLY A 65 -13.65 -4.98 11.53
CA GLY A 65 -12.94 -5.41 12.73
C GLY A 65 -11.48 -4.94 12.75
N THR A 66 -10.88 -4.97 13.94
CA THR A 66 -9.48 -4.56 14.16
C THR A 66 -8.67 -5.76 14.65
N ILE A 67 -7.46 -5.92 14.13
CA ILE A 67 -6.55 -7.01 14.49
C ILE A 67 -5.37 -6.43 15.27
N LEU A 68 -5.10 -6.98 16.45
CA LEU A 68 -4.00 -6.55 17.30
C LEU A 68 -2.80 -7.48 17.11
N PHE A 69 -1.72 -6.94 16.57
CA PHE A 69 -0.44 -7.66 16.45
C PHE A 69 0.29 -7.64 17.79
N VAL A 70 0.71 -8.79 18.30
CA VAL A 70 1.42 -8.88 19.59
C VAL A 70 2.69 -9.70 19.45
N GLY A 71 3.84 -9.09 19.73
CA GLY A 71 5.13 -9.77 19.71
C GLY A 71 6.17 -9.02 20.52
N THR A 72 6.35 -9.44 21.78
CA THR A 72 7.26 -8.76 22.72
C THR A 72 8.69 -9.28 22.69
N LYS A 73 8.96 -10.39 21.97
CA LYS A 73 10.31 -10.95 21.80
C LYS A 73 11.15 -10.01 20.95
N LYS A 74 12.44 -9.81 21.31
CA LYS A 74 13.36 -8.89 20.60
C LYS A 74 13.39 -9.11 19.08
N GLN A 75 13.39 -10.38 18.65
CA GLN A 75 13.41 -10.79 17.26
C GLN A 75 12.13 -10.41 16.49
N ALA A 76 11.02 -10.23 17.20
CA ALA A 76 9.71 -9.93 16.61
C ALA A 76 9.37 -8.43 16.63
N GLN A 77 10.03 -7.63 17.47
CA GLN A 77 9.53 -6.29 17.80
C GLN A 77 9.50 -5.33 16.59
N GLU A 78 10.56 -5.36 15.79
CA GLU A 78 10.75 -4.49 14.64
C GLU A 78 9.87 -4.95 13.48
N VAL A 79 9.97 -6.22 13.10
CA VAL A 79 9.19 -6.81 12.00
C VAL A 79 7.70 -6.67 12.24
N LEU A 80 7.24 -6.89 13.47
CA LEU A 80 5.83 -6.77 13.82
C LEU A 80 5.34 -5.32 13.78
N ALA A 81 6.15 -4.36 14.23
CA ALA A 81 5.80 -2.95 14.18
C ALA A 81 5.74 -2.45 12.73
N GLU A 82 6.72 -2.81 11.90
CA GLU A 82 6.78 -2.48 10.49
C GLU A 82 5.56 -3.01 9.74
N GLN A 83 5.27 -4.31 9.86
CA GLN A 83 4.16 -4.95 9.16
C GLN A 83 2.79 -4.45 9.63
N ALA A 84 2.61 -4.19 10.92
CA ALA A 84 1.35 -3.65 11.44
C ALA A 84 1.14 -2.19 11.02
N THR A 85 2.20 -1.38 11.01
CA THR A 85 2.14 0.03 10.55
C THR A 85 1.81 0.09 9.06
N ARG A 86 2.41 -0.80 8.26
CA ARG A 86 2.14 -0.94 6.82
C ARG A 86 0.65 -1.12 6.51
N VAL A 87 -0.07 -1.87 7.35
CA VAL A 87 -1.50 -2.16 7.15
C VAL A 87 -2.42 -1.31 8.05
N GLY A 88 -1.87 -0.33 8.76
CA GLY A 88 -2.65 0.56 9.63
C GLY A 88 -3.34 -0.14 10.82
N GLN A 89 -2.89 -1.33 11.22
CA GLN A 89 -3.46 -2.10 12.32
C GLN A 89 -2.67 -1.87 13.63
N PRO A 90 -3.32 -1.95 14.79
CA PRO A 90 -2.67 -1.73 16.08
C PRO A 90 -1.70 -2.85 16.45
N TYR A 91 -0.67 -2.52 17.23
CA TYR A 91 0.34 -3.49 17.67
C TYR A 91 0.89 -3.23 19.08
N VAL A 92 1.43 -4.29 19.69
CA VAL A 92 2.19 -4.28 20.96
C VAL A 92 3.47 -5.07 20.77
N ASN A 93 4.60 -4.36 20.72
CA ASN A 93 5.91 -4.96 20.46
C ASN A 93 6.88 -4.93 21.66
N GLN A 94 6.58 -4.19 22.72
CA GLN A 94 7.49 -4.08 23.87
C GLN A 94 7.05 -4.90 25.07
N ARG A 95 5.93 -4.50 25.68
CA ARG A 95 5.43 -5.14 26.90
C ARG A 95 3.92 -5.26 26.83
N TRP A 96 3.44 -6.48 27.04
CA TRP A 96 2.03 -6.73 27.22
C TRP A 96 1.55 -6.15 28.55
N LEU A 97 0.64 -5.18 28.50
CA LEU A 97 0.00 -4.63 29.69
C LEU A 97 -1.21 -5.48 30.05
N GLY A 98 -1.17 -6.11 31.22
CA GLY A 98 -2.33 -6.81 31.78
C GLY A 98 -3.54 -5.86 31.86
N GLY A 99 -4.71 -6.32 31.41
CA GLY A 99 -5.91 -5.50 31.33
C GLY A 99 -6.20 -4.90 29.95
N LEU A 100 -5.32 -5.04 28.96
CA LEU A 100 -5.58 -4.54 27.59
C LEU A 100 -6.89 -5.06 26.97
N LEU A 101 -7.21 -6.33 27.20
CA LEU A 101 -8.43 -6.96 26.67
C LEU A 101 -9.59 -7.00 27.68
N THR A 102 -9.32 -6.82 28.98
CA THR A 102 -10.29 -7.03 30.06
C THR A 102 -10.65 -5.77 30.84
N ASN A 103 -9.82 -4.73 30.78
CA ASN A 103 -9.97 -3.46 31.49
C ASN A 103 -9.52 -2.29 30.59
N PHE A 104 -10.20 -2.14 29.45
CA PHE A 104 -9.89 -1.11 28.45
C PHE A 104 -10.10 0.31 28.97
N SER A 105 -11.01 0.52 29.95
CA SER A 105 -11.27 1.84 30.54
C SER A 105 -10.08 2.44 31.29
N THR A 106 -9.17 1.59 31.81
CA THR A 106 -7.93 2.06 32.46
C THR A 106 -6.85 2.37 31.42
N VAL A 107 -6.78 1.58 30.35
CA VAL A 107 -5.84 1.81 29.25
C VAL A 107 -6.23 3.04 28.45
N SER A 108 -7.52 3.26 28.19
CA SER A 108 -8.02 4.44 27.47
C SER A 108 -7.67 5.75 28.18
N LYS A 109 -7.71 5.79 29.53
CA LYS A 109 -7.23 6.94 30.32
C LYS A 109 -5.74 7.21 30.10
N ARG A 110 -4.91 6.18 30.02
CA ARG A 110 -3.47 6.34 29.73
C ARG A 110 -3.21 6.76 28.28
N LEU A 111 -4.04 6.30 27.34
CA LEU A 111 -4.01 6.75 25.95
C LEU A 111 -4.43 8.22 25.82
N ALA A 112 -5.45 8.65 26.55
CA ALA A 112 -5.86 10.05 26.62
C ALA A 112 -4.74 10.91 27.21
N ARG A 113 -4.12 10.47 28.31
CA ARG A 113 -2.96 11.14 28.90
C ARG A 113 -1.79 11.25 27.93
N MET A 114 -1.52 10.22 27.13
CA MET A 114 -0.48 10.26 26.10
C MET A 114 -0.78 11.33 25.05
N LYS A 115 -2.03 11.42 24.57
CA LYS A 115 -2.47 12.45 23.61
C LYS A 115 -2.40 13.86 24.19
N GLU A 116 -2.79 14.05 25.44
CA GLU A 116 -2.64 15.34 26.16
C GLU A 116 -1.17 15.78 26.21
N LEU A 117 -0.24 14.85 26.43
CA LEU A 117 1.18 15.17 26.46
C LEU A 117 1.74 15.48 25.06
N GLU A 118 1.25 14.81 24.01
CA GLU A 118 1.63 15.09 22.62
C GLU A 118 1.23 16.51 22.15
N GLU A 119 0.16 17.08 22.72
CA GLU A 119 -0.33 18.43 22.39
C GLU A 119 0.49 19.55 23.05
N LEU A 120 1.39 19.25 23.99
CA LEU A 120 2.20 20.25 24.68
C LEU A 120 3.36 20.73 23.81
N ASP A 121 3.58 22.05 23.79
CA ASP A 121 4.78 22.63 23.19
C ASP A 121 5.97 22.51 24.16
N TYR A 122 6.90 21.61 23.81
CA TYR A 122 8.12 21.35 24.58
C TYR A 122 9.25 22.33 24.27
N GLU A 123 9.16 23.08 23.17
CA GLU A 123 10.19 24.00 22.70
C GLU A 123 9.95 25.42 23.24
N ASN A 124 8.70 25.76 23.57
CA ASN A 124 8.34 27.08 24.08
C ASN A 124 7.77 27.05 25.53
N PRO A 125 8.62 27.14 26.57
CA PRO A 125 8.18 27.09 27.97
C PRO A 125 7.22 28.20 28.40
N ALA A 126 7.25 29.34 27.70
CA ALA A 126 6.42 30.50 28.02
C ALA A 126 4.95 30.31 27.63
N GLU A 127 4.66 29.59 26.55
CA GLU A 127 3.29 29.33 26.08
C GLU A 127 2.64 28.13 26.78
N SER A 128 3.45 27.14 27.17
CA SER A 128 2.97 25.92 27.83
C SER A 128 2.66 26.09 29.33
N GLY A 129 3.06 27.21 29.95
CA GLY A 129 2.81 27.48 31.36
C GLY A 129 3.55 26.56 32.34
N PHE A 130 4.57 25.83 31.87
CA PHE A 130 5.37 24.89 32.66
C PHE A 130 6.84 25.32 32.70
N THR A 131 7.51 25.00 33.82
CA THR A 131 8.96 25.20 33.92
C THR A 131 9.72 24.23 33.00
N LYS A 132 10.95 24.59 32.59
CA LYS A 132 11.82 23.68 31.79
C LYS A 132 11.99 22.30 32.41
N LYS A 133 12.05 22.21 33.75
CA LYS A 133 12.18 20.95 34.48
C LYS A 133 10.90 20.11 34.39
N GLU A 134 9.73 20.74 34.49
CA GLU A 134 8.43 20.06 34.34
C GLU A 134 8.19 19.59 32.91
N LEU A 135 8.55 20.40 31.91
CA LEU A 135 8.49 20.00 30.50
C LEU A 135 9.37 18.77 30.23
N LEU A 136 10.57 18.74 30.79
CA LEU A 136 11.46 17.59 30.66
C LEU A 136 10.92 16.33 31.34
N LEU A 137 10.25 16.46 32.50
CA LEU A 137 9.57 15.32 33.16
C LEU A 137 8.38 14.83 32.33
N LYS A 138 7.57 15.74 31.78
CA LYS A 138 6.45 15.44 30.89
C LYS A 138 6.91 14.79 29.58
N LYS A 139 8.03 15.23 29.01
CA LYS A 139 8.64 14.63 27.80
C LYS A 139 9.09 13.20 28.08
N ARG A 140 9.75 12.96 29.22
CA ARG A 140 10.09 11.59 29.67
C ARG A 140 8.87 10.71 29.94
N GLU A 141 7.79 11.28 30.45
CA GLU A 141 6.51 10.57 30.62
C GLU A 141 5.93 10.18 29.26
N LEU A 142 5.89 11.12 28.30
CA LEU A 142 5.49 10.90 26.92
C LEU A 142 6.32 9.80 26.27
N ASP A 143 7.65 9.86 26.33
CA ASP A 143 8.55 8.88 25.74
C ASP A 143 8.26 7.46 26.26
N LYS A 144 8.02 7.32 27.58
CA LYS A 144 7.65 6.05 28.21
C LYS A 144 6.28 5.55 27.75
N LEU A 145 5.32 6.46 27.60
CA LEU A 145 3.97 6.12 27.13
C LEU A 145 4.00 5.75 25.64
N HIS A 146 4.64 6.52 24.76
CA HIS A 146 4.83 6.19 23.35
C HIS A 146 5.49 4.81 23.17
N LYS A 147 6.54 4.55 23.95
CA LYS A 147 7.27 3.29 23.91
C LYS A 147 6.40 2.07 24.27
N SER A 148 5.35 2.25 25.07
CA SER A 148 4.48 1.15 25.54
C SER A 148 3.09 1.11 24.89
N LEU A 149 2.55 2.25 24.48
CA LEU A 149 1.19 2.44 23.99
C LEU A 149 1.12 3.03 22.58
N GLY A 150 2.24 3.43 21.97
CA GLY A 150 2.26 4.07 20.65
C GLY A 150 1.60 3.22 19.57
N GLY A 151 1.85 1.90 19.56
CA GLY A 151 1.24 0.97 18.60
C GLY A 151 -0.28 0.77 18.78
N ILE A 152 -0.86 1.21 19.89
CA ILE A 152 -2.32 1.17 20.15
C ILE A 152 -2.94 2.56 20.30
N ARG A 153 -2.25 3.62 19.86
CA ARG A 153 -2.67 5.04 19.98
C ARG A 153 -4.10 5.31 19.48
N ASN A 154 -4.46 4.68 18.38
CA ASN A 154 -5.74 4.89 17.68
C ASN A 154 -6.80 3.84 18.02
N LEU A 155 -6.53 2.96 18.99
CA LEU A 155 -7.48 1.93 19.38
C LEU A 155 -8.66 2.55 20.12
N GLN A 156 -9.86 2.49 19.53
CA GLN A 156 -11.08 3.02 20.15
C GLN A 156 -11.90 1.96 20.88
N LYS A 157 -11.83 0.70 20.44
CA LYS A 157 -12.57 -0.44 21.00
C LYS A 157 -11.64 -1.64 21.13
N THR A 158 -11.95 -2.51 22.07
CA THR A 158 -11.21 -3.77 22.24
C THR A 158 -11.39 -4.65 20.99
N PRO A 159 -10.30 -5.22 20.45
CA PRO A 159 -10.40 -6.21 19.37
C PRO A 159 -11.28 -7.39 19.78
N PRO A 160 -12.06 -7.98 18.84
CA PRO A 160 -12.83 -9.18 19.14
C PRO A 160 -11.90 -10.34 19.55
N ARG A 161 -12.31 -11.11 20.56
CA ARG A 161 -11.55 -12.27 21.04
C ARG A 161 -11.93 -13.50 20.24
N SER A 162 -11.18 -13.79 19.18
CA SER A 162 -11.20 -15.11 18.52
C SER A 162 -9.79 -15.71 18.56
N GLY A 163 -9.71 -17.03 18.75
CA GLY A 163 -8.46 -17.72 19.02
C GLY A 163 -8.19 -18.82 18.02
N THR A 164 -7.91 -18.48 16.77
CA THR A 164 -7.35 -19.44 15.81
C THR A 164 -5.89 -19.67 16.20
N ARG A 165 -5.55 -20.91 16.58
CA ARG A 165 -4.18 -21.29 16.98
C ARG A 165 -3.55 -22.09 15.85
N SER A 166 -2.53 -21.52 15.21
CA SER A 166 -1.75 -22.21 14.19
C SER A 166 -0.47 -22.76 14.81
N PRO A 167 -0.19 -24.07 14.68
CA PRO A 167 1.07 -24.66 15.13
C PRO A 167 2.21 -24.21 14.22
N GLY A 168 3.30 -23.73 14.79
CA GLY A 168 4.49 -23.32 14.04
C GLY A 168 5.54 -22.70 14.95
N ASN A 169 6.80 -22.70 14.48
CA ASN A 169 7.89 -22.03 15.18
C ASN A 169 7.73 -20.51 15.14
N ASP A 170 7.75 -19.86 16.30
CA ASP A 170 7.78 -18.40 16.45
C ASP A 170 9.10 -17.89 17.08
N ASP A 171 10.12 -18.76 17.18
CA ASP A 171 11.42 -18.42 17.77
C ASP A 171 12.46 -18.01 16.72
N ALA A 172 12.35 -18.52 15.49
CA ALA A 172 13.24 -18.13 14.40
C ALA A 172 12.81 -16.79 13.80
N ILE A 173 13.76 -15.86 13.60
CA ILE A 173 13.46 -14.55 13.01
C ILE A 173 12.78 -14.66 11.63
N ARG A 174 13.21 -15.65 10.82
CA ARG A 174 12.66 -15.93 9.49
C ARG A 174 11.24 -16.49 9.56
N SER A 175 10.92 -17.30 10.57
CA SER A 175 9.56 -17.81 10.77
C SER A 175 8.62 -16.72 11.28
N VAL A 176 9.07 -15.90 12.24
CA VAL A 176 8.32 -14.74 12.74
C VAL A 176 8.03 -13.75 11.60
N SER A 177 9.03 -13.43 10.79
CA SER A 177 8.87 -12.51 9.66
C SER A 177 7.86 -13.05 8.64
N LEU A 178 7.98 -14.32 8.25
CA LEU A 178 7.05 -14.94 7.32
C LEU A 178 5.61 -14.96 7.87
N LEU A 179 5.40 -15.43 9.10
CA LEU A 179 4.07 -15.54 9.68
C LEU A 179 3.42 -14.16 9.91
N THR A 180 4.19 -13.18 10.37
CA THR A 180 3.71 -11.80 10.57
C THR A 180 3.29 -11.19 9.24
N ARG A 181 4.11 -11.38 8.19
CA ARG A 181 3.80 -10.92 6.83
C ARG A 181 2.51 -11.55 6.30
N ILE A 182 2.34 -12.87 6.45
CA ILE A 182 1.12 -13.57 5.99
C ILE A 182 -0.13 -12.97 6.63
N ILE A 183 -0.10 -12.73 7.94
CA ILE A 183 -1.24 -12.12 8.66
C ILE A 183 -1.45 -10.66 8.27
N ALA A 184 -0.38 -9.91 8.01
CA ALA A 184 -0.49 -8.54 7.53
C ALA A 184 -1.06 -8.49 6.10
N ASP A 185 -0.61 -9.37 5.20
CA ASP A 185 -1.13 -9.49 3.84
C ASP A 185 -2.64 -9.82 3.88
N ALA A 186 -3.09 -10.72 4.78
CA ALA A 186 -4.52 -10.99 5.00
C ALA A 186 -5.32 -9.75 5.44
N ALA A 187 -4.75 -8.97 6.38
CA ALA A 187 -5.38 -7.74 6.84
C ALA A 187 -5.45 -6.68 5.73
N ALA A 188 -4.42 -6.58 4.90
CA ALA A 188 -4.40 -5.69 3.74
C ALA A 188 -5.47 -6.08 2.72
N GLU A 189 -5.60 -7.38 2.40
CA GLU A 189 -6.69 -7.88 1.53
C GLU A 189 -8.07 -7.57 2.11
N GLY A 190 -8.27 -7.75 3.42
CA GLY A 190 -9.53 -7.38 4.08
C GLY A 190 -9.82 -5.89 4.01
N LEU A 191 -8.81 -5.02 4.13
CA LEU A 191 -8.96 -3.58 3.95
C LEU A 191 -9.33 -3.22 2.50
N ILE A 192 -8.66 -3.85 1.53
CA ILE A 192 -8.97 -3.67 0.11
C ILE A 192 -10.42 -4.07 -0.15
N GLN A 193 -10.84 -5.25 0.32
CA GLN A 193 -12.22 -5.72 0.17
C GLN A 193 -13.25 -4.80 0.85
N ARG A 194 -12.89 -4.14 1.95
CA ARG A 194 -13.74 -3.15 2.60
C ARG A 194 -13.85 -1.84 1.81
N HIS A 195 -12.77 -1.43 1.15
CA HIS A 195 -12.71 -0.19 0.37
C HIS A 195 -13.17 -0.36 -1.07
N GLN A 196 -13.21 -1.60 -1.56
CA GLN A 196 -13.75 -1.97 -2.86
C GLN A 196 -15.24 -2.29 -2.67
N PRO A 197 -16.16 -1.61 -3.36
CA PRO A 197 -17.57 -1.93 -3.27
C PRO A 197 -17.75 -3.40 -3.69
N ALA A 198 -18.35 -4.20 -2.81
CA ALA A 198 -18.61 -5.59 -3.10
C ALA A 198 -19.64 -5.69 -4.23
N GLY A 199 -19.22 -6.26 -5.37
CA GLY A 199 -20.13 -6.84 -6.37
C GLY A 199 -20.81 -5.85 -7.30
N GLU A 200 -20.40 -5.90 -8.57
CA GLU A 200 -21.33 -5.92 -9.69
C GLU A 200 -22.32 -7.09 -9.46
N ASP A 201 -23.40 -6.83 -8.73
CA ASP A 201 -24.66 -7.50 -8.96
C ASP A 201 -25.52 -6.51 -9.75
N GLU A 202 -25.91 -6.89 -10.97
CA GLU A 202 -26.98 -6.25 -11.73
C GLU A 202 -28.28 -6.31 -10.89
N ALA A 203 -28.48 -5.31 -10.06
CA ALA A 203 -29.78 -4.95 -9.52
C ALA A 203 -29.81 -3.43 -9.49
N ALA A 204 -30.56 -2.87 -10.43
CA ALA A 204 -30.84 -1.45 -10.54
C ALA A 204 -31.12 -0.84 -9.15
N GLU A 205 -30.22 -0.01 -8.64
CA GLU A 205 -30.59 0.95 -7.62
C GLU A 205 -31.40 2.06 -8.30
N PRO A 206 -32.52 2.49 -7.69
CA PRO A 206 -33.42 3.45 -8.30
C PRO A 206 -32.69 4.79 -8.40
N LEU A 207 -32.59 5.32 -9.63
CA LEU A 207 -32.13 6.68 -9.93
C LEU A 207 -32.59 7.65 -8.84
N ALA A 208 -31.64 8.42 -8.31
CA ALA A 208 -31.91 9.40 -7.28
C ALA A 208 -32.97 10.41 -7.78
N GLU A 209 -33.76 11.00 -6.87
CA GLU A 209 -34.90 11.84 -7.26
C GLU A 209 -34.51 13.01 -8.18
N TRP A 210 -33.27 13.51 -8.08
CA TRP A 210 -32.69 14.53 -8.97
C TRP A 210 -32.27 14.00 -10.35
N GLU A 211 -31.94 12.72 -10.47
CA GLU A 211 -31.65 12.03 -11.73
C GLU A 211 -32.94 11.71 -12.51
N ARG A 212 -34.06 11.43 -11.82
CA ARG A 212 -35.38 11.34 -12.46
C ARG A 212 -35.86 12.69 -12.96
N GLU A 213 -35.69 13.75 -12.18
CA GLU A 213 -36.09 15.11 -12.56
C GLU A 213 -35.31 15.62 -13.79
N LEU A 214 -34.01 15.32 -13.89
CA LEU A 214 -33.20 15.66 -15.07
C LEU A 214 -33.60 14.87 -16.33
N LEU A 215 -34.00 13.60 -16.17
CA LEU A 215 -34.47 12.76 -17.27
C LEU A 215 -35.88 13.14 -17.74
N GLU A 216 -36.78 13.55 -16.84
CA GLU A 216 -38.10 14.11 -17.20
C GLU A 216 -37.94 15.47 -17.90
N THR A 217 -37.05 16.34 -17.43
CA THR A 217 -36.81 17.66 -18.06
C THR A 217 -36.14 17.52 -19.45
N ASN A 218 -35.26 16.52 -19.62
CA ASN A 218 -34.66 16.18 -20.91
C ASN A 218 -35.65 15.45 -21.85
N ALA A 219 -36.59 14.67 -21.31
CA ALA A 219 -37.67 14.07 -22.10
C ALA A 219 -38.66 15.13 -22.60
N GLU A 220 -39.08 16.10 -21.77
CA GLU A 220 -39.97 17.20 -22.15
C GLU A 220 -39.35 18.12 -23.22
N THR A 221 -38.04 18.34 -23.18
CA THR A 221 -37.32 19.10 -24.22
C THR A 221 -37.11 18.33 -25.52
N THR A 222 -37.15 16.99 -25.47
CA THR A 222 -37.06 16.14 -26.67
C THR A 222 -38.44 15.90 -27.29
N GLU A 223 -39.52 15.83 -26.50
CA GLU A 223 -40.91 15.76 -26.97
C GLU A 223 -41.42 17.11 -27.51
N ALA A 224 -40.99 18.25 -26.94
CA ALA A 224 -41.31 19.56 -27.50
C ALA A 224 -40.65 19.86 -28.87
N ALA A 225 -39.64 19.08 -29.26
CA ALA A 225 -38.94 19.21 -30.54
C ALA A 225 -39.43 18.24 -31.63
N THR A 226 -40.23 17.22 -31.27
CA THR A 226 -40.76 16.22 -32.22
C THR A 226 -42.26 16.33 -32.50
N GLU A 227 -43.02 17.14 -31.75
CA GLU A 227 -44.47 17.36 -31.99
C GLU A 227 -44.83 18.52 -32.95
N SER A 228 -43.91 18.97 -33.83
CA SER A 228 -44.21 20.02 -34.84
C SER A 228 -44.26 19.54 -36.29
N ALA A 229 -44.39 18.23 -36.51
CA ALA A 229 -44.68 17.66 -37.83
C ALA A 229 -45.37 16.29 -37.71
N ASP A 230 -46.72 16.28 -37.69
CA ASP A 230 -47.54 15.45 -38.58
C ASP A 230 -49.03 15.41 -38.14
N ASP A 231 -49.85 15.94 -39.04
CA ASP A 231 -51.24 15.65 -39.40
C ASP A 231 -52.32 15.20 -38.38
N ALA A 232 -53.29 16.10 -38.23
CA ALA A 232 -54.67 15.94 -38.70
C ALA A 232 -55.24 14.51 -38.90
N ALA A 233 -56.12 14.05 -38.00
CA ALA A 233 -57.35 13.30 -38.33
C ALA A 233 -58.26 13.07 -37.09
N GLY A 234 -59.57 13.35 -37.27
CA GLY A 234 -60.78 12.75 -36.63
C GLY A 234 -60.81 12.43 -35.12
N ALA A 235 -61.67 13.07 -34.31
CA ALA A 235 -63.10 12.68 -34.06
C ALA A 235 -63.26 11.22 -33.55
N GLU A 236 -64.01 10.84 -32.52
CA GLU A 236 -65.05 11.42 -31.66
C GLU A 236 -65.36 10.36 -30.56
N ARG A 237 -65.97 10.77 -29.42
CA ARG A 237 -66.93 10.00 -28.57
C ARG A 237 -66.44 8.74 -27.78
N THR A 238 -66.93 8.34 -26.59
CA THR A 238 -68.04 8.75 -25.71
C THR A 238 -67.98 8.03 -24.33
N THR A 239 -68.52 8.72 -23.31
CA THR A 239 -69.32 8.23 -22.15
C THR A 239 -68.73 7.38 -20.98
N ARG A 240 -68.60 8.06 -19.81
CA ARG A 240 -69.31 7.91 -18.48
C ARG A 240 -69.59 6.50 -17.88
N PRO A 241 -69.87 6.36 -16.55
CA PRO A 241 -69.69 7.28 -15.41
C PRO A 241 -69.10 6.63 -14.11
N SER A 242 -68.82 7.47 -13.10
CA SER A 242 -68.52 7.10 -11.70
C SER A 242 -69.65 6.38 -10.96
N PRO A 243 -69.38 5.90 -9.73
CA PRO A 243 -69.99 6.58 -8.59
C PRO A 243 -69.13 6.69 -7.31
N LEU A 244 -69.26 7.86 -6.65
CA LEU A 244 -69.57 8.13 -5.22
C LEU A 244 -68.81 7.36 -4.10
N ARG A 245 -68.51 7.86 -2.90
CA ARG A 245 -68.55 9.17 -2.19
C ARG A 245 -68.30 8.83 -0.69
N ARG A 246 -67.43 9.54 0.03
CA ARG A 246 -67.58 9.93 1.46
C ARG A 246 -66.33 10.70 1.91
N ALA A 247 -66.38 12.03 2.01
CA ALA A 247 -66.89 12.86 3.12
C ALA A 247 -65.78 13.23 4.14
N ARG A 248 -65.25 14.45 3.97
CA ARG A 248 -64.38 15.20 4.88
C ARG A 248 -65.15 15.76 6.08
N ARG A 249 -64.46 15.96 7.23
CA ARG A 249 -64.57 17.16 8.11
C ARG A 249 -63.47 17.16 9.23
N PRO A 250 -63.23 18.27 9.98
CA PRO A 250 -61.98 19.06 9.91
C PRO A 250 -61.25 19.19 11.29
N PRO A 251 -60.17 19.98 11.44
CA PRO A 251 -59.38 20.03 12.69
C PRO A 251 -59.93 21.04 13.70
N ARG A 252 -59.63 20.83 14.99
CA ARG A 252 -59.89 21.77 16.10
C ARG A 252 -58.60 22.39 16.61
N SER A 253 -58.70 23.69 16.91
CA SER A 253 -57.69 24.58 17.49
C SER A 253 -58.01 24.85 18.99
N PRO A 254 -57.31 25.73 19.75
CA PRO A 254 -56.76 25.43 21.09
C PRO A 254 -57.37 26.25 22.25
N THR A 255 -57.05 25.90 23.50
CA THR A 255 -57.38 26.70 24.71
C THR A 255 -56.37 26.52 25.87
N PRO A 256 -56.33 27.43 26.88
CA PRO A 256 -55.09 27.98 27.46
C PRO A 256 -54.80 27.66 28.95
N ARG A 257 -53.66 28.22 29.43
CA ARG A 257 -53.05 28.25 30.79
C ARG A 257 -53.97 28.67 31.97
N PRO A 258 -53.50 28.42 33.20
CA PRO A 258 -53.41 29.50 34.21
C PRO A 258 -52.05 29.63 34.94
N PRO A 259 -51.85 30.65 35.82
CA PRO A 259 -50.55 31.29 36.13
C PRO A 259 -50.11 31.21 37.61
N THR A 260 -48.85 31.61 37.89
CA THR A 260 -48.37 32.41 39.07
C THR A 260 -46.91 32.87 38.80
N ALA A 261 -46.62 34.18 38.73
CA ALA A 261 -46.00 35.07 39.75
C ALA A 261 -44.66 34.53 40.34
N SER A 262 -43.53 35.24 40.46
CA SER A 262 -43.26 36.68 40.59
C SER A 262 -41.74 36.99 40.47
N LYS A 263 -41.45 38.29 40.31
CA LYS A 263 -40.21 39.07 40.54
C LYS A 263 -39.20 39.25 39.41
N ARG A 264 -38.84 40.54 39.32
CA ARG A 264 -38.23 41.32 38.25
C ARG A 264 -36.92 41.88 38.81
N ALA A 265 -35.84 41.86 38.05
CA ALA A 265 -34.71 42.76 38.22
C ALA A 265 -34.05 42.99 36.85
N ALA A 266 -33.79 44.26 36.57
CA ALA A 266 -33.45 44.81 35.26
C ALA A 266 -31.96 44.69 34.93
N ALA A 267 -31.63 44.43 33.65
CA ALA A 267 -30.36 44.81 33.04
C ALA A 267 -30.53 44.95 31.51
N THR A 268 -30.07 46.09 31.00
CA THR A 268 -30.13 46.58 29.60
C THR A 268 -29.49 45.61 28.59
N PRO A 269 -30.08 45.36 27.40
CA PRO A 269 -29.44 44.52 26.40
C PRO A 269 -28.50 45.35 25.50
N ARG A 270 -27.20 45.04 25.59
CA ARG A 270 -26.20 45.38 24.56
C ARG A 270 -26.59 44.69 23.25
N GLN A 271 -26.76 45.45 22.17
CA GLN A 271 -26.90 44.91 20.82
C GLN A 271 -25.62 44.16 20.44
N ARG A 272 -25.68 42.82 20.39
CA ARG A 272 -24.71 42.00 19.66
C ARG A 272 -25.11 42.03 18.19
N THR A 273 -24.45 42.88 17.42
CA THR A 273 -24.40 42.75 15.97
C THR A 273 -23.80 41.38 15.64
N THR A 274 -24.65 40.46 15.20
CA THR A 274 -24.22 39.22 14.56
C THR A 274 -23.77 39.59 13.15
N THR A 275 -22.48 39.83 12.99
CA THR A 275 -21.85 39.86 11.66
C THR A 275 -21.99 38.46 11.08
N ARG A 276 -23.04 38.27 10.27
CA ARG A 276 -23.26 37.07 9.47
C ARG A 276 -22.10 37.03 8.47
N ARG A 277 -21.01 36.33 8.82
CA ARG A 277 -19.93 36.00 7.88
C ARG A 277 -20.61 35.30 6.70
N ARG A 278 -20.66 35.99 5.56
CA ARG A 278 -21.02 35.37 4.29
C ARG A 278 -20.03 34.23 4.10
N HIS A 279 -20.51 32.99 4.03
CA HIS A 279 -19.73 31.90 3.46
C HIS A 279 -19.61 32.24 1.98
N THR A 280 -18.47 32.78 1.58
CA THR A 280 -18.07 32.82 0.17
C THR A 280 -17.92 31.36 -0.25
N MET A 281 -18.73 30.93 -1.22
CA MET A 281 -18.57 29.63 -1.86
C MET A 281 -17.16 29.57 -2.45
N ALA A 282 -16.40 28.51 -2.16
CA ALA A 282 -15.12 28.30 -2.82
C ALA A 282 -15.34 28.25 -4.33
N ASN A 283 -14.49 28.95 -5.10
CA ASN A 283 -14.56 29.01 -6.56
C ASN A 283 -14.15 27.70 -7.28
N PHE A 284 -14.06 26.59 -6.56
CA PHE A 284 -13.63 25.30 -7.08
C PHE A 284 -14.37 24.17 -6.35
N THR A 285 -14.57 23.06 -7.06
CA THR A 285 -15.28 21.88 -6.58
C THR A 285 -14.33 20.78 -6.12
N ILE A 286 -14.87 19.75 -5.47
CA ILE A 286 -14.09 18.53 -5.15
C ILE A 286 -13.61 17.82 -6.42
N ALA A 287 -14.37 17.92 -7.52
CA ALA A 287 -13.98 17.37 -8.81
C ALA A 287 -12.74 18.08 -9.35
N ASP A 288 -12.67 19.42 -9.22
CA ASP A 288 -11.51 20.21 -9.67
C ASP A 288 -10.25 19.88 -8.86
N ILE A 289 -10.40 19.67 -7.54
CA ILE A 289 -9.27 19.20 -6.70
C ILE A 289 -8.79 17.83 -7.16
N LYS A 290 -9.72 16.90 -7.46
CA LYS A 290 -9.37 15.55 -7.93
C LYS A 290 -8.66 15.60 -9.29
N ALA A 291 -9.20 16.38 -10.23
CA ALA A 291 -8.62 16.54 -11.56
C ALA A 291 -7.21 17.14 -11.49
N LEU A 292 -7.02 18.21 -10.71
CA LEU A 292 -5.70 18.84 -10.55
C LEU A 292 -4.70 17.88 -9.88
N ARG A 293 -5.15 17.15 -8.85
CA ARG A 293 -4.32 16.14 -8.20
C ARG A 293 -3.90 15.03 -9.17
N GLU A 294 -4.82 14.54 -9.99
CA GLU A 294 -4.55 13.49 -10.97
C GLU A 294 -3.57 13.96 -12.03
N GLN A 295 -3.67 15.22 -12.46
CA GLN A 295 -2.73 15.81 -13.41
C GLN A 295 -1.33 16.05 -12.83
N LEU A 296 -1.23 16.49 -11.57
CA LEU A 296 0.05 16.90 -10.96
C LEU A 296 0.72 15.79 -10.13
N GLY A 297 -0.01 14.76 -9.74
CA GLY A 297 0.49 13.72 -8.83
C GLY A 297 0.64 14.18 -7.38
N THR A 298 0.02 15.30 -7.00
CA THR A 298 0.22 15.97 -5.72
C THR A 298 -0.63 15.41 -4.56
N GLY A 299 -0.24 15.73 -3.32
CA GLY A 299 -1.03 15.43 -2.13
C GLY A 299 -2.40 16.14 -2.15
N MET A 300 -3.46 15.45 -1.70
CA MET A 300 -4.84 15.99 -1.69
C MET A 300 -4.95 17.30 -0.89
N VAL A 301 -4.29 17.35 0.27
CA VAL A 301 -4.30 18.52 1.16
C VAL A 301 -3.55 19.70 0.54
N ASP A 302 -2.42 19.45 -0.10
CA ASP A 302 -1.59 20.49 -0.69
C ASP A 302 -2.26 21.07 -1.94
N THR A 303 -2.87 20.22 -2.77
CA THR A 303 -3.67 20.62 -3.94
C THR A 303 -4.84 21.50 -3.51
N LYS A 304 -5.57 21.10 -2.46
CA LYS A 304 -6.67 21.90 -1.92
C LYS A 304 -6.21 23.27 -1.41
N LYS A 305 -5.14 23.31 -0.62
CA LYS A 305 -4.59 24.58 -0.09
C LYS A 305 -4.10 25.51 -1.20
N ALA A 306 -3.48 24.94 -2.24
CA ALA A 306 -3.03 25.73 -3.39
C ALA A 306 -4.19 26.33 -4.16
N LEU A 307 -5.27 25.57 -4.38
CA LEU A 307 -6.50 26.08 -5.00
C LEU A 307 -7.21 27.11 -4.13
N GLU A 308 -7.20 26.97 -2.80
CA GLU A 308 -7.71 27.98 -1.87
C GLU A 308 -6.92 29.29 -1.96
N GLU A 309 -5.60 29.23 -2.00
CA GLU A 309 -4.74 30.42 -2.12
C GLU A 309 -4.77 31.05 -3.52
N ALA A 310 -5.10 30.25 -4.54
CA ALA A 310 -5.25 30.69 -5.92
C ALA A 310 -6.68 31.17 -6.26
N ASP A 311 -7.61 31.18 -5.30
CA ASP A 311 -9.03 31.49 -5.51
C ASP A 311 -9.68 30.65 -6.64
N GLY A 312 -9.25 29.39 -6.79
CA GLY A 312 -9.72 28.44 -7.82
C GLY A 312 -8.97 28.50 -9.15
N ASP A 313 -7.98 29.37 -9.32
CA ASP A 313 -7.16 29.46 -10.52
C ASP A 313 -6.13 28.32 -10.58
N VAL A 314 -6.25 27.45 -11.58
CA VAL A 314 -5.42 26.25 -11.71
C VAL A 314 -3.95 26.60 -12.00
N GLU A 315 -3.69 27.58 -12.87
CA GLU A 315 -2.31 27.95 -13.23
C GLU A 315 -1.58 28.56 -12.04
N LYS A 316 -2.26 29.44 -11.31
CA LYS A 316 -1.71 30.00 -10.07
C LYS A 316 -1.52 28.94 -9.00
N ALA A 317 -2.44 27.97 -8.87
CA ALA A 317 -2.29 26.88 -7.92
C ALA A 317 -1.05 26.01 -8.22
N VAL A 318 -0.79 25.72 -9.50
CA VAL A 318 0.43 25.02 -9.94
C VAL A 318 1.68 25.79 -9.55
N GLU A 319 1.72 27.10 -9.80
CA GLU A 319 2.89 27.92 -9.45
C GLU A 319 3.08 28.03 -7.92
N ILE A 320 1.99 28.12 -7.15
CA ILE A 320 2.04 28.07 -5.68
C ILE A 320 2.64 26.74 -5.19
N LEU A 321 2.21 25.62 -5.78
CA LEU A 321 2.76 24.29 -5.45
C LEU A 321 4.24 24.21 -5.77
N ARG A 322 4.66 24.67 -6.95
CA ARG A 322 6.06 24.73 -7.36
C ARG A 322 6.91 25.54 -6.38
N LEU A 323 6.50 26.75 -6.04
CA LEU A 323 7.24 27.63 -5.12
C LEU A 323 7.31 27.08 -3.69
N LYS A 324 6.23 26.47 -3.19
CA LYS A 324 6.22 25.82 -1.87
C LYS A 324 7.08 24.55 -1.87
N GLY A 325 7.01 23.76 -2.92
CA GLY A 325 7.79 22.55 -3.09
C GLY A 325 9.28 22.82 -3.19
N ALA A 326 9.70 23.84 -3.94
CA ALA A 326 11.11 24.23 -4.05
C ALA A 326 11.71 24.59 -2.69
N LYS A 327 10.96 25.31 -1.83
CA LYS A 327 11.36 25.58 -0.44
C LYS A 327 11.43 24.31 0.43
N GLY A 328 10.71 23.27 0.04
CA GLY A 328 10.63 21.98 0.73
C GLY A 328 11.67 20.96 0.28
N ASN A 329 12.20 21.03 -0.94
CA ASN A 329 13.10 20.00 -1.51
C ASN A 329 14.33 19.73 -0.63
N ALA A 330 14.97 20.78 -0.10
CA ALA A 330 16.10 20.61 0.82
C ALA A 330 15.75 19.81 2.09
N LYS A 331 14.51 19.95 2.59
CA LYS A 331 14.02 19.20 3.77
C LYS A 331 13.60 17.77 3.43
N ARG A 332 13.45 17.44 2.14
CA ARG A 332 13.04 16.11 1.66
C ARG A 332 14.22 15.21 1.33
N ALA A 333 15.45 15.72 1.29
CA ALA A 333 16.65 14.97 0.92
C ALA A 333 16.85 13.69 1.75
N ASP A 334 16.53 13.71 3.05
CA ASP A 334 16.70 12.55 3.95
C ASP A 334 15.53 11.55 3.91
N ARG A 335 14.49 11.81 3.10
CA ARG A 335 13.34 10.90 3.01
C ARG A 335 13.67 9.66 2.19
N SER A 336 13.02 8.55 2.56
CA SER A 336 13.15 7.28 1.85
C SER A 336 12.21 7.20 0.65
N THR A 337 12.76 6.80 -0.50
CA THR A 337 12.05 6.61 -1.77
C THR A 337 11.96 5.12 -2.11
N SER A 338 10.94 4.40 -1.62
CA SER A 338 10.85 2.95 -1.86
C SER A 338 10.17 2.59 -3.19
N GLU A 339 9.46 3.54 -3.79
CA GLU A 339 8.68 3.36 -5.01
C GLU A 339 9.36 4.07 -6.20
N GLY A 340 8.81 3.94 -7.40
CA GLY A 340 9.37 4.55 -8.60
C GLY A 340 9.17 3.77 -9.88
N LEU A 341 9.98 4.10 -10.89
CA LEU A 341 9.93 3.51 -12.22
C LEU A 341 11.33 3.20 -12.74
N VAL A 342 11.46 2.01 -13.34
CA VAL A 342 12.62 1.66 -14.17
C VAL A 342 12.28 1.92 -15.64
N THR A 343 13.12 2.69 -16.32
CA THR A 343 12.98 3.01 -17.73
C THR A 343 14.26 2.69 -18.50
N ALA A 344 14.12 2.41 -19.79
CA ALA A 344 15.21 2.02 -20.67
C ALA A 344 15.07 2.71 -22.03
N ARG A 345 16.18 3.19 -22.58
CA ARG A 345 16.24 3.78 -23.93
C ARG A 345 17.45 3.23 -24.67
N GLU A 346 17.24 2.93 -25.93
CA GLU A 346 18.33 2.62 -26.86
C GLU A 346 18.74 3.87 -27.62
N ASN A 347 20.04 4.12 -27.72
CA ASN A 347 20.65 5.16 -28.53
C ASN A 347 21.96 4.66 -29.15
N ASP A 348 22.14 4.80 -30.46
CA ASP A 348 23.34 4.41 -31.21
C ASP A 348 23.90 3.01 -30.88
N GLY A 349 23.00 2.01 -30.80
CA GLY A 349 23.41 0.66 -30.40
C GLY A 349 23.98 0.65 -28.98
N ALA A 350 23.36 1.39 -28.07
CA ALA A 350 23.65 1.28 -26.66
C ALA A 350 22.35 1.43 -25.87
N VAL A 351 22.10 0.53 -24.93
CA VAL A 351 20.92 0.63 -24.05
C VAL A 351 21.32 1.30 -22.75
N THR A 352 20.62 2.37 -22.40
CA THR A 352 20.70 3.05 -21.11
C THR A 352 19.50 2.65 -20.26
N LEU A 353 19.74 2.12 -19.07
CA LEU A 353 18.71 1.72 -18.09
C LEU A 353 18.81 2.63 -16.87
N LEU A 354 17.71 3.19 -16.35
CA LEU A 354 17.75 3.96 -15.10
C LEU A 354 16.56 3.66 -14.19
N GLU A 355 16.77 3.93 -12.90
CA GLU A 355 15.76 3.88 -11.85
C GLU A 355 15.51 5.31 -11.32
N LEU A 356 14.33 5.84 -11.63
CA LEU A 356 13.82 7.07 -11.03
C LEU A 356 12.91 6.69 -9.86
N ALA A 357 13.29 7.11 -8.65
CA ALA A 357 12.61 6.71 -7.41
C ALA A 357 11.75 7.85 -6.85
N CYS A 358 10.63 7.50 -6.22
CA CYS A 358 9.71 8.39 -5.53
C CYS A 358 9.25 7.80 -4.18
N GLU A 359 8.53 8.58 -3.37
CA GLU A 359 8.07 8.13 -2.04
C GLU A 359 6.86 7.19 -2.16
N THR A 360 5.87 7.53 -3.00
CA THR A 360 4.61 6.78 -3.11
C THR A 360 4.36 6.16 -4.48
N ASP A 361 3.53 5.10 -4.51
CA ASP A 361 3.16 4.39 -5.74
C ASP A 361 2.17 5.18 -6.61
N PHE A 362 1.42 6.12 -6.01
CA PHE A 362 0.54 7.05 -6.73
C PHE A 362 1.33 7.95 -7.67
N VAL A 363 2.47 8.48 -7.22
CA VAL A 363 3.36 9.29 -8.05
C VAL A 363 4.00 8.42 -9.14
N ALA A 364 4.47 7.22 -8.79
CA ALA A 364 5.09 6.30 -9.75
C ALA A 364 4.19 5.94 -10.96
N LYS A 365 2.88 5.92 -10.76
CA LYS A 365 1.87 5.60 -11.79
C LYS A 365 1.36 6.83 -12.55
N ASN A 366 1.70 8.05 -12.11
CA ASN A 366 1.22 9.27 -12.71
C ASN A 366 1.88 9.54 -14.07
N ASP A 367 1.09 10.00 -15.06
CA ASP A 367 1.59 10.30 -16.40
C ASP A 367 2.71 11.35 -16.42
N ARG A 368 2.65 12.34 -15.51
CA ARG A 368 3.69 13.37 -15.36
C ARG A 368 5.01 12.77 -14.91
N PHE A 369 4.99 11.84 -13.96
CA PHE A 369 6.19 11.14 -13.48
C PHE A 369 6.74 10.19 -14.55
N ILE A 370 5.87 9.50 -15.28
CA ILE A 370 6.26 8.63 -16.40
C ILE A 370 6.93 9.46 -17.50
N ALA A 371 6.36 10.62 -17.85
CA ALA A 371 6.92 11.54 -18.84
C ALA A 371 8.28 12.11 -18.38
N LEU A 372 8.42 12.46 -17.10
CA LEU A 372 9.70 12.85 -16.51
C LEU A 372 10.74 11.73 -16.66
N ALA A 373 10.42 10.50 -16.27
CA ALA A 373 11.33 9.37 -16.40
C ALA A 373 11.78 9.15 -17.85
N ASP A 374 10.85 9.24 -18.81
CA ASP A 374 11.14 9.09 -20.23
C ASP A 374 12.01 10.23 -20.79
N LYS A 375 11.86 11.47 -20.29
CA LYS A 375 12.77 12.58 -20.60
C LYS A 375 14.16 12.37 -20.03
N VAL A 376 14.25 11.99 -18.74
CA VAL A 376 15.51 11.76 -18.04
C VAL A 376 16.34 10.67 -18.74
N VAL A 377 15.73 9.54 -19.12
CA VAL A 377 16.44 8.48 -19.84
C VAL A 377 16.87 8.92 -21.23
N THR A 378 16.07 9.74 -21.91
CA THR A 378 16.41 10.24 -23.25
C THR A 378 17.63 11.17 -23.18
N ALA A 379 17.64 12.11 -22.25
CA ALA A 379 18.77 13.01 -22.00
C ALA A 379 20.03 12.23 -21.59
N ALA A 380 19.92 11.31 -20.64
CA ALA A 380 21.04 10.49 -20.20
C ALA A 380 21.59 9.58 -21.32
N ALA A 381 20.72 9.04 -22.18
CA ALA A 381 21.14 8.24 -23.34
C ALA A 381 21.80 9.08 -24.44
N ALA A 382 21.31 10.30 -24.68
CA ALA A 382 21.92 11.24 -25.62
C ALA A 382 23.30 11.71 -25.16
N ALA A 383 23.47 11.95 -23.86
CA ALA A 383 24.75 12.31 -23.26
C ALA A 383 25.75 11.12 -23.17
N GLY A 384 25.31 9.90 -23.45
CA GLY A 384 26.12 8.69 -23.24
C GLY A 384 26.49 8.49 -21.78
N ALA A 385 25.65 8.95 -20.85
CA ALA A 385 25.97 9.07 -19.44
C ALA A 385 26.39 7.72 -18.84
N ASP A 386 27.57 7.77 -18.24
CA ASP A 386 28.39 6.87 -17.43
C ASP A 386 28.07 6.47 -15.99
N SER A 387 27.45 7.40 -15.31
CA SER A 387 27.28 7.39 -13.88
C SER A 387 26.01 8.14 -13.54
N VAL A 388 25.59 8.11 -12.28
CA VAL A 388 24.43 8.90 -11.85
C VAL A 388 24.76 10.38 -11.99
N GLU A 389 25.97 10.80 -11.63
CA GLU A 389 26.44 12.18 -11.72
C GLU A 389 26.47 12.66 -13.18
N ALA A 390 26.98 11.84 -14.10
CA ALA A 390 26.95 12.16 -15.52
C ALA A 390 25.53 12.25 -16.09
N ALA A 391 24.61 11.40 -15.60
CA ALA A 391 23.21 11.45 -16.00
C ALA A 391 22.49 12.68 -15.46
N LEU A 392 22.79 13.09 -14.21
CA LEU A 392 22.25 14.29 -13.58
C LEU A 392 22.76 15.58 -14.26
N ALA A 393 24.00 15.57 -14.74
CA ALA A 393 24.61 16.69 -15.46
C ALA A 393 24.19 16.77 -16.94
N ALA A 394 23.49 15.78 -17.48
CA ALA A 394 23.07 15.77 -18.88
C ALA A 394 22.09 16.91 -19.18
N ASP A 395 22.15 17.45 -20.40
CA ASP A 395 21.21 18.46 -20.87
C ASP A 395 19.86 17.81 -21.22
N ALA A 396 18.79 18.36 -20.67
CA ALA A 396 17.41 18.03 -20.96
C ALA A 396 16.64 19.32 -21.29
N ASP A 397 16.59 19.64 -22.58
CA ASP A 397 15.90 20.81 -23.13
C ASP A 397 16.43 22.16 -22.58
N GLY A 398 17.75 22.31 -22.46
CA GLY A 398 18.41 23.56 -22.06
C GLY A 398 18.56 23.77 -20.55
N GLN A 399 18.26 22.75 -19.73
CA GLN A 399 18.58 22.68 -18.31
C GLN A 399 19.18 21.31 -17.96
N THR A 400 19.82 21.17 -16.79
CA THR A 400 20.34 19.87 -16.38
C THR A 400 19.21 18.93 -15.96
N VAL A 401 19.43 17.62 -16.11
CA VAL A 401 18.53 16.58 -15.60
C VAL A 401 18.28 16.74 -14.10
N GLU A 402 19.29 17.14 -13.33
CA GLU A 402 19.15 17.44 -11.90
C GLU A 402 18.13 18.56 -11.65
N GLN A 403 18.21 19.65 -12.43
CA GLN A 403 17.28 20.77 -12.35
C GLN A 403 15.86 20.33 -12.70
N LEU A 404 15.71 19.60 -13.80
CA LEU A 404 14.44 19.05 -14.26
C LEU A 404 13.77 18.17 -13.19
N ILE A 405 14.53 17.27 -12.57
CA ILE A 405 14.04 16.41 -11.49
C ILE A 405 13.63 17.25 -10.27
N SER A 406 14.44 18.24 -9.89
CA SER A 406 14.15 19.11 -8.75
C SER A 406 12.86 19.93 -8.96
N ASP A 407 12.67 20.49 -10.15
CA ASP A 407 11.50 21.29 -10.50
C ASP A 407 10.22 20.44 -10.51
N GLU A 408 10.28 19.23 -11.04
CA GLU A 408 9.15 18.31 -11.01
C GLU A 408 8.87 17.78 -9.59
N ALA A 409 9.91 17.48 -8.81
CA ALA A 409 9.77 17.10 -7.40
C ALA A 409 9.12 18.23 -6.56
N ALA A 410 9.41 19.49 -6.91
CA ALA A 410 8.80 20.64 -6.27
C ALA A 410 7.29 20.67 -6.54
N ILE A 411 6.87 20.44 -7.78
CA ILE A 411 5.45 20.42 -8.14
C ILE A 411 4.74 19.24 -7.47
N ILE A 412 5.28 18.02 -7.58
CA ILE A 412 4.70 16.79 -7.03
C ILE A 412 4.60 16.85 -5.50
N GLY A 413 5.60 17.44 -4.83
CA GLY A 413 5.64 17.57 -3.39
C GLY A 413 6.21 16.35 -2.64
N GLU A 414 6.79 15.40 -3.37
CA GLU A 414 7.51 14.23 -2.84
C GLU A 414 9.00 14.31 -3.21
N LYS A 415 9.84 13.56 -2.49
CA LYS A 415 11.21 13.31 -2.92
C LYS A 415 11.18 12.49 -4.21
N VAL A 416 11.79 13.02 -5.26
CA VAL A 416 12.10 12.29 -6.49
C VAL A 416 13.62 12.32 -6.67
N GLU A 417 14.23 11.17 -6.92
CA GLU A 417 15.67 11.09 -7.12
C GLU A 417 16.05 10.03 -8.16
N LEU A 418 17.13 10.27 -8.89
CA LEU A 418 17.75 9.27 -9.74
C LEU A 418 18.65 8.38 -8.89
N ARG A 419 18.21 7.16 -8.58
CA ARG A 419 18.95 6.26 -7.67
C ARG A 419 20.05 5.49 -8.34
N ARG A 420 19.76 4.95 -9.52
CA ARG A 420 20.66 4.08 -10.24
C ARG A 420 20.64 4.41 -11.72
N ARG A 421 21.83 4.58 -12.26
CA ARG A 421 22.09 4.47 -13.69
C ARG A 421 22.71 3.10 -13.93
N GLY A 422 22.13 2.34 -14.84
CA GLY A 422 22.50 0.98 -15.23
C GLY A 422 23.22 0.94 -16.56
N ALA A 423 24.17 0.01 -16.63
CA ALA A 423 25.14 -0.29 -17.68
C ALA A 423 24.73 0.12 -19.10
N ARG A 424 25.68 0.76 -19.80
CA ARG A 424 25.64 0.90 -21.26
C ARG A 424 25.92 -0.47 -21.87
N LEU A 425 24.88 -1.18 -22.30
CA LEU A 425 25.05 -2.44 -23.01
C LEU A 425 25.29 -2.14 -24.49
N HIS A 426 26.48 -2.48 -25.00
CA HIS A 426 26.78 -2.45 -26.44
C HIS A 426 26.31 -3.78 -27.08
N PRO A 427 25.32 -3.80 -27.98
CA PRO A 427 24.97 -4.97 -28.76
C PRO A 427 26.02 -5.17 -29.85
N ALA A 428 26.63 -6.35 -29.89
CA ALA A 428 27.44 -6.74 -31.05
C ALA A 428 26.56 -7.00 -32.29
N THR A 429 25.28 -7.36 -32.14
CA THR A 429 24.33 -7.44 -33.26
C THR A 429 22.89 -7.56 -32.73
N THR A 430 22.03 -6.62 -33.12
CA THR A 430 20.55 -6.61 -32.97
C THR A 430 19.99 -6.60 -31.54
N PRO A 431 19.44 -5.47 -31.04
CA PRO A 431 18.89 -5.38 -29.70
C PRO A 431 17.42 -5.81 -29.67
N ARG A 432 17.08 -6.72 -28.75
CA ARG A 432 15.74 -6.80 -28.17
C ARG A 432 15.87 -6.74 -26.65
N LEU A 433 15.53 -5.57 -26.13
CA LEU A 433 15.33 -5.28 -24.71
C LEU A 433 14.50 -6.39 -24.03
N LEU A 434 15.12 -7.14 -23.12
CA LEU A 434 14.39 -8.10 -22.29
C LEU A 434 14.12 -7.47 -20.91
N ALA A 435 12.85 -7.05 -20.78
CA ALA A 435 12.07 -6.75 -19.56
C ALA A 435 12.11 -5.33 -18.97
N ARG A 436 11.23 -4.45 -19.45
CA ARG A 436 10.48 -3.51 -18.59
C ARG A 436 9.53 -4.35 -17.71
N SER A 437 9.84 -4.55 -16.43
CA SER A 437 8.90 -5.16 -15.49
C SER A 437 8.19 -4.08 -14.68
N ARG A 438 6.90 -3.82 -14.98
CA ARG A 438 5.98 -3.04 -14.15
C ARG A 438 5.24 -3.89 -13.10
N SER A 439 5.57 -5.18 -12.96
CA SER A 439 4.78 -6.10 -12.14
C SER A 439 5.64 -7.01 -11.27
N THR A 440 5.29 -7.00 -10.00
CA THR A 440 5.66 -7.93 -8.94
C THR A 440 5.48 -9.39 -9.36
N SER A 441 6.44 -10.24 -8.96
CA SER A 441 6.25 -11.66 -8.57
C SER A 441 6.25 -12.83 -9.58
N ARG A 442 6.45 -12.67 -10.91
CA ARG A 442 6.38 -13.84 -11.84
C ARG A 442 7.64 -14.25 -12.61
N PHE A 443 8.74 -13.52 -12.51
CA PHE A 443 9.92 -13.82 -13.33
C PHE A 443 11.11 -14.24 -12.48
N ALA A 444 11.80 -15.29 -12.93
CA ALA A 444 13.05 -15.75 -12.35
C ALA A 444 14.06 -14.58 -12.30
N ASN A 445 14.91 -14.57 -11.27
CA ASN A 445 15.84 -13.49 -11.00
C ASN A 445 17.26 -13.97 -11.31
N PRO A 446 17.63 -14.09 -12.59
CA PRO A 446 18.97 -14.55 -12.97
C PRO A 446 20.00 -13.52 -12.52
N SER A 447 21.13 -14.03 -12.05
CA SER A 447 22.33 -13.25 -11.73
C SER A 447 23.39 -13.40 -12.83
N TYR A 448 23.32 -14.47 -13.63
CA TYR A 448 24.29 -14.82 -14.65
C TYR A 448 23.60 -15.08 -15.99
N LEU A 449 24.31 -14.88 -17.10
CA LEU A 449 23.77 -15.13 -18.43
C LEU A 449 23.80 -16.63 -18.75
N THR A 450 24.96 -17.25 -18.57
CA THR A 450 25.24 -18.67 -18.80
C THR A 450 25.56 -19.37 -17.47
N ARG A 451 25.39 -20.70 -17.43
CA ARG A 451 25.85 -21.53 -16.30
C ARG A 451 27.36 -21.44 -16.07
N ASP A 452 28.15 -21.25 -17.12
CA ASP A 452 29.61 -21.19 -17.04
C ASP A 452 30.12 -19.89 -16.40
N ALA A 453 29.26 -18.85 -16.37
CA ALA A 453 29.56 -17.59 -15.68
C ALA A 453 29.33 -17.68 -14.16
N VAL A 454 28.73 -18.75 -13.66
CA VAL A 454 28.52 -18.95 -12.22
C VAL A 454 29.86 -19.34 -11.57
N PRO A 455 30.30 -18.66 -10.49
CA PRO A 455 31.53 -19.00 -9.80
C PRO A 455 31.56 -20.46 -9.34
N GLU A 456 32.63 -21.18 -9.66
CA GLU A 456 32.79 -22.60 -9.32
C GLU A 456 32.64 -22.85 -7.81
N ALA A 457 33.18 -21.96 -6.98
CA ALA A 457 33.04 -22.01 -5.52
C ALA A 457 31.58 -21.97 -5.03
N ASP A 458 30.67 -21.32 -5.75
CA ASP A 458 29.26 -21.27 -5.37
C ASP A 458 28.50 -22.50 -5.85
N VAL A 459 28.89 -23.05 -7.01
CA VAL A 459 28.38 -24.34 -7.50
C VAL A 459 28.80 -25.48 -6.57
N GLU A 460 30.04 -25.48 -6.08
CA GLU A 460 30.54 -26.48 -5.14
C GLU A 460 29.80 -26.42 -3.79
N LYS A 461 29.64 -25.22 -3.21
CA LYS A 461 28.87 -25.04 -1.97
C LYS A 461 27.42 -25.54 -2.15
N GLU A 462 26.77 -25.19 -3.24
CA GLU A 462 25.40 -25.66 -3.50
C GLU A 462 25.37 -27.18 -3.65
N ARG A 463 26.37 -27.77 -4.33
CA ARG A 463 26.50 -29.22 -4.48
C ARG A 463 26.69 -29.93 -3.13
N GLU A 464 27.49 -29.37 -2.23
CA GLU A 464 27.68 -29.87 -0.87
C GLU A 464 26.37 -29.82 -0.08
N ILE A 465 25.69 -28.66 -0.06
CA ILE A 465 24.40 -28.45 0.60
C ILE A 465 23.37 -29.47 0.08
N VAL A 466 23.24 -29.58 -1.23
CA VAL A 466 22.31 -30.50 -1.88
C VAL A 466 22.63 -31.97 -1.57
N THR A 467 23.91 -32.32 -1.47
CA THR A 467 24.37 -33.67 -1.10
C THR A 467 24.00 -33.99 0.33
N GLU A 468 24.27 -33.07 1.25
CA GLU A 468 23.93 -33.22 2.67
C GLU A 468 22.42 -33.35 2.86
N ILE A 469 21.63 -32.50 2.20
CA ILE A 469 20.15 -32.59 2.21
C ILE A 469 19.70 -33.95 1.67
N SER A 470 20.26 -34.41 0.54
CA SER A 470 19.82 -35.65 -0.10
C SER A 470 20.18 -36.90 0.72
N ARG A 471 21.33 -36.91 1.41
CA ARG A 471 21.68 -37.96 2.38
C ARG A 471 20.75 -37.94 3.59
N ASN A 472 20.47 -36.74 4.11
CA ASN A 472 19.58 -36.54 5.26
C ASN A 472 18.11 -36.90 4.99
N GLU A 473 17.69 -36.94 3.72
CA GLU A 473 16.36 -37.38 3.28
C GLU A 473 16.23 -38.92 3.18
N GLY A 474 17.28 -39.69 3.49
CA GLY A 474 17.24 -41.15 3.48
C GLY A 474 17.16 -41.76 2.07
N LYS A 475 17.62 -41.03 1.05
CA LYS A 475 17.60 -41.49 -0.34
C LYS A 475 18.66 -42.58 -0.57
N PRO A 476 18.40 -43.56 -1.47
CA PRO A 476 19.35 -44.64 -1.75
C PRO A 476 20.71 -44.09 -2.20
N GLU A 477 21.81 -44.58 -1.59
CA GLU A 477 23.17 -44.08 -1.88
C GLU A 477 23.53 -44.17 -3.36
N ALA A 478 23.10 -45.25 -4.03
CA ALA A 478 23.34 -45.46 -5.46
C ALA A 478 22.66 -44.40 -6.37
N ALA A 479 21.61 -43.73 -5.89
CA ALA A 479 20.89 -42.70 -6.64
C ALA A 479 21.31 -41.27 -6.26
N LEU A 480 22.06 -41.08 -5.17
CA LEU A 480 22.48 -39.76 -4.69
C LEU A 480 23.19 -38.91 -5.77
N PRO A 481 24.14 -39.43 -6.56
CA PRO A 481 24.82 -38.62 -7.56
C PRO A 481 23.86 -38.00 -8.59
N LYS A 482 22.92 -38.79 -9.11
CA LYS A 482 21.92 -38.33 -10.08
C LYS A 482 20.94 -37.32 -9.48
N ILE A 483 20.57 -37.49 -8.21
CA ILE A 483 19.66 -36.55 -7.51
C ILE A 483 20.36 -35.22 -7.25
N VAL A 484 21.62 -35.26 -6.82
CA VAL A 484 22.44 -34.08 -6.59
C VAL A 484 22.61 -33.31 -7.90
N GLU A 485 22.96 -33.99 -8.99
CA GLU A 485 23.08 -33.39 -10.31
C GLU A 485 21.77 -32.73 -10.78
N GLY A 486 20.62 -33.41 -10.60
CA GLY A 486 19.32 -32.83 -10.93
C GLY A 486 18.98 -31.58 -10.11
N ARG A 487 19.37 -31.53 -8.84
CA ARG A 487 19.14 -30.37 -7.96
C ARG A 487 20.09 -29.21 -8.26
N VAL A 488 21.36 -29.49 -8.58
CA VAL A 488 22.32 -28.49 -9.07
C VAL A 488 21.85 -27.91 -10.42
N ASN A 489 21.28 -28.73 -11.30
CA ASN A 489 20.65 -28.24 -12.53
C ASN A 489 19.46 -27.31 -12.23
N ALA A 490 18.66 -27.59 -11.20
CA ALA A 490 17.59 -26.69 -10.77
C ALA A 490 18.13 -25.38 -10.20
N PHE A 491 19.30 -25.38 -9.55
CA PHE A 491 20.00 -24.16 -9.14
C PHE A 491 20.43 -23.32 -10.35
N PHE A 492 21.01 -23.93 -11.38
CA PHE A 492 21.33 -23.22 -12.63
C PHE A 492 20.10 -22.60 -13.28
N LYS A 493 18.96 -23.30 -13.31
CA LYS A 493 17.69 -22.72 -13.78
C LYS A 493 17.22 -21.51 -12.96
N GLN A 494 17.70 -21.32 -11.73
CA GLN A 494 17.36 -20.15 -10.92
C GLN A 494 18.31 -18.99 -11.21
N VAL A 495 19.61 -19.26 -11.33
CA VAL A 495 20.65 -18.22 -11.36
C VAL A 495 21.11 -17.84 -12.77
N ALA A 496 20.97 -18.73 -13.77
CA ALA A 496 21.40 -18.50 -15.15
C ALA A 496 20.23 -18.24 -16.10
N LEU A 497 20.25 -17.12 -16.83
CA LEU A 497 19.15 -16.69 -17.70
C LEU A 497 18.89 -17.70 -18.83
N LEU A 498 19.94 -18.20 -19.49
CA LEU A 498 19.79 -19.11 -20.63
C LEU A 498 19.20 -20.48 -20.25
N ASP A 499 19.38 -20.89 -19.00
CA ASP A 499 18.86 -22.13 -18.43
C ASP A 499 17.41 -22.01 -17.93
N GLN A 500 16.89 -20.78 -17.79
CA GLN A 500 15.52 -20.54 -17.33
C GLN A 500 14.47 -21.00 -18.35
N ASP A 501 13.32 -21.41 -17.83
CA ASP A 501 12.14 -21.67 -18.65
C ASP A 501 11.59 -20.34 -19.17
N TYR A 502 11.16 -20.31 -20.43
CA TYR A 502 10.68 -19.10 -21.07
C TYR A 502 9.33 -18.69 -20.49
N ALA A 503 9.25 -17.43 -20.03
CA ALA A 503 8.11 -16.86 -19.34
C ALA A 503 6.74 -17.07 -20.03
N LYS A 504 6.70 -17.04 -21.37
CA LYS A 504 5.45 -17.20 -22.13
C LYS A 504 5.13 -18.66 -22.45
N ASP A 505 6.14 -19.52 -22.48
CA ASP A 505 6.00 -20.96 -22.73
C ASP A 505 7.06 -21.74 -21.94
N ASN A 506 6.63 -22.34 -20.84
CA ASN A 506 7.50 -23.07 -19.93
C ASN A 506 8.02 -24.40 -20.50
N LYS A 507 7.62 -24.79 -21.72
CA LYS A 507 8.16 -25.95 -22.43
C LYS A 507 9.48 -25.65 -23.14
N LEU A 508 9.79 -24.38 -23.35
CA LEU A 508 11.02 -23.93 -24.01
C LEU A 508 11.92 -23.22 -22.99
N SER A 509 13.23 -23.38 -23.12
CA SER A 509 14.19 -22.55 -22.38
C SER A 509 14.42 -21.22 -23.09
N VAL A 510 14.89 -20.22 -22.34
CA VAL A 510 15.29 -18.93 -22.92
C VAL A 510 16.36 -19.12 -24.00
N ALA A 511 17.34 -20.02 -23.78
CA ALA A 511 18.34 -20.35 -24.79
C ALA A 511 17.74 -20.89 -26.10
N LYS A 512 16.75 -21.79 -25.99
CA LYS A 512 16.10 -22.37 -27.15
C LYS A 512 15.31 -21.32 -27.92
N VAL A 513 14.54 -20.48 -27.22
CA VAL A 513 13.78 -19.39 -27.84
C VAL A 513 14.69 -18.39 -28.54
N ALA A 514 15.84 -18.05 -27.94
CA ALA A 514 16.83 -17.17 -28.57
C ALA A 514 17.42 -17.80 -29.83
N SER A 515 17.82 -19.08 -29.76
CA SER A 515 18.37 -19.82 -30.90
C SER A 515 17.36 -19.99 -32.04
N ASP A 516 16.11 -20.35 -31.74
CA ASP A 516 15.04 -20.51 -32.74
C ASP A 516 14.73 -19.18 -33.46
N ALA A 517 14.96 -18.05 -32.79
CA ALA A 517 14.85 -16.70 -33.36
C ALA A 517 16.11 -16.22 -34.07
N GLY A 518 17.19 -17.01 -34.13
CA GLY A 518 18.49 -16.61 -34.69
C GLY A 518 19.21 -15.52 -33.88
N LEU A 519 18.90 -15.40 -32.58
CA LEU A 519 19.47 -14.39 -31.69
C LEU A 519 20.52 -15.01 -30.76
N THR A 520 21.61 -14.28 -30.54
CA THR A 520 22.60 -14.60 -29.51
C THR A 520 22.54 -13.55 -28.42
N LEU A 521 22.23 -13.97 -27.19
CA LEU A 521 22.25 -13.09 -26.03
C LEU A 521 23.70 -12.93 -25.58
N THR A 522 24.19 -11.70 -25.55
CA THR A 522 25.58 -11.39 -25.16
C THR A 522 25.68 -10.88 -23.72
N ASP A 523 24.66 -10.18 -23.23
CA ASP A 523 24.61 -9.62 -21.89
C ASP A 523 23.16 -9.28 -21.49
N PHE A 524 22.92 -9.05 -20.20
CA PHE A 524 21.64 -8.56 -19.69
C PHE A 524 21.83 -7.67 -18.46
N ALA A 525 20.93 -6.70 -18.31
CA ALA A 525 20.84 -5.87 -17.10
C ALA A 525 19.39 -5.88 -16.60
N ARG A 526 19.22 -5.98 -15.27
CA ARG A 526 17.90 -5.98 -14.64
C ARG A 526 17.90 -5.06 -13.44
N PHE A 527 17.04 -4.05 -13.47
CA PHE A 527 16.75 -3.21 -12.30
C PHE A 527 15.39 -3.57 -11.72
N LYS A 528 15.31 -3.51 -10.39
CA LYS A 528 14.07 -3.63 -9.65
C LYS A 528 13.97 -2.37 -8.77
N VAL A 529 12.82 -1.70 -8.85
CA VAL A 529 12.52 -0.51 -8.05
C VAL A 529 12.72 -0.83 -6.56
N GLY A 530 13.48 0.01 -5.87
CA GLY A 530 13.72 -0.07 -4.43
C GLY A 530 14.55 -1.27 -3.98
N ALA A 531 15.19 -2.00 -4.91
CA ALA A 531 15.95 -3.22 -4.61
C ALA A 531 17.31 -2.96 -3.99
#